data_AF-A0A6P3R0B5-F1
#
_entry.id   AF-A0A6P3R0B5-F1
#
_cell.length_a   1.000
_cell.length_b   1.000
_cell.length_c   1.000
_cell.angle_alpha   90.00
_cell.angle_beta   90.00
_cell.angle_gamma   90.00
#
_symmetry.space_group_name_H-M   'P 1'
#
loop_
_entity.id
_entity.type
_entity.pdbx_description
1 polymer ?
#
loop_
_entity_poly.entity_id
_entity_poly.type
_entity_poly.pdbx_seq_one_letter_code
_entity_poly.pdbx_strand_id
1 'polypeptide(L)'
;MRKTGGARELHFPECSAGGPVAGLHLPVRPVSAQWPDYNSRCAPRAGTQFPRVPRAGPAAVAPASAVPGLSGLSAAPLAASSSGRLGGCAGSAAMDSPEVTFTLAYLVFAVCFVFTPTEFHSAGLTVQNLLSGWLGSEDAAFVPYHLRRTAATLLCHSLLPLGYYVGMCFAASEKRLYSPSQAPEAWRLFLLLAVTLPTIACTLIYYWSRDRWARHPLARTLALYALPQSGWRAVASSVNTEFRRIDKFATGAPGARVIVTDTWVMKVTTYRVHVAQQQDVHLTVTESQQHELSPDSNLPVQLLTIRVAGASPAVQAFDIRLNSTEYGELCEKLRAPIRSAANVVIRQSLGDLFLETFASMVEENPVYSVPSSQELEACIGCMQTRASVKLVKTCQEVAESECQRCYCRPMWCLTCMGKWFASRQDQQRPDTWLASRVPCPTCRARFCILDVCAVR
;
A
#
# COMPACT_ATOMS: atom_id res chain seq x y z
N MET A 1 2.03 62.15 -19.93
CA MET A 1 1.75 61.34 -21.14
C MET A 1 0.78 60.24 -20.73
N ARG A 2 -0.52 60.33 -21.07
CA ARG A 2 -1.19 59.60 -22.19
C ARG A 2 -0.80 58.10 -22.20
N LYS A 3 -1.68 57.11 -22.25
CA LYS A 3 -3.16 57.01 -22.39
C LYS A 3 -3.49 55.50 -22.32
N THR A 4 -4.66 55.14 -21.78
CA THR A 4 -5.59 54.04 -22.19
C THR A 4 -5.06 52.60 -22.32
N GLY A 5 -5.70 51.54 -21.81
CA GLY A 5 -7.11 51.30 -21.54
C GLY A 5 -7.52 49.97 -22.21
N GLY A 6 -8.43 49.19 -21.61
CA GLY A 6 -9.10 48.08 -22.31
C GLY A 6 -9.32 46.82 -21.48
N ALA A 7 -10.31 46.85 -20.60
CA ALA A 7 -10.98 45.65 -20.10
C ALA A 7 -11.80 45.03 -21.24
N ARG A 8 -11.87 43.69 -21.30
CA ARG A 8 -12.72 42.96 -22.25
C ARG A 8 -13.60 41.98 -21.47
N GLU A 9 -14.85 42.38 -21.31
CA GLU A 9 -15.97 41.55 -20.86
C GLU A 9 -16.25 40.45 -21.89
N LEU A 10 -16.53 39.23 -21.41
CA LEU A 10 -17.01 38.11 -22.22
C LEU A 10 -18.54 38.07 -22.12
N HIS A 11 -19.17 38.47 -23.22
CA HIS A 11 -20.60 38.34 -23.48
C HIS A 11 -20.96 36.88 -23.82
N PHE A 12 -21.96 36.34 -23.13
CA PHE A 12 -22.75 35.19 -23.55
C PHE A 12 -23.71 35.60 -24.67
N PRO A 13 -23.96 34.75 -25.69
CA PRO A 13 -25.13 34.90 -26.54
C PRO A 13 -26.27 33.98 -26.07
N GLU A 14 -27.40 34.60 -25.73
CA GLU A 14 -28.73 34.00 -25.79
C GLU A 14 -29.15 33.83 -27.26
N CYS A 15 -29.84 32.73 -27.57
CA CYS A 15 -30.75 32.64 -28.70
C CYS A 15 -31.99 31.86 -28.24
N SER A 16 -33.13 32.54 -28.30
CA SER A 16 -34.48 32.07 -27.99
C SER A 16 -35.34 32.03 -29.25
N ALA A 17 -36.42 31.23 -29.17
CA ALA A 17 -37.61 31.10 -30.04
C ALA A 17 -37.48 30.14 -31.24
N GLY A 18 -38.41 29.21 -31.52
CA GLY A 18 -39.75 28.92 -30.97
C GLY A 18 -40.32 27.60 -31.59
N GLY A 19 -41.29 26.97 -30.93
CA GLY A 19 -41.83 25.59 -31.14
C GLY A 19 -42.77 25.37 -32.34
N PRO A 20 -43.86 24.53 -32.29
CA PRO A 20 -44.43 23.76 -31.16
C PRO A 20 -44.96 22.30 -31.49
N VAL A 21 -45.61 21.68 -30.48
CA VAL A 21 -46.59 20.54 -30.48
C VAL A 21 -46.02 19.10 -30.59
N ALA A 22 -46.34 18.05 -29.82
CA ALA A 22 -47.43 17.61 -28.92
C ALA A 22 -46.82 16.84 -27.71
N GLY A 23 -47.37 16.71 -26.50
CA GLY A 23 -48.77 16.64 -26.07
C GLY A 23 -49.20 15.21 -25.77
N LEU A 24 -48.64 14.55 -24.73
CA LEU A 24 -49.24 13.35 -24.12
C LEU A 24 -49.03 13.39 -22.59
N HIS A 25 -50.15 13.29 -21.88
CA HIS A 25 -50.36 13.58 -20.47
C HIS A 25 -50.71 12.28 -19.73
N LEU A 26 -50.38 12.26 -18.42
CA LEU A 26 -50.91 11.44 -17.30
C LEU A 26 -50.15 10.15 -16.92
N PRO A 27 -50.25 9.71 -15.64
CA PRO A 27 -50.32 10.48 -14.40
C PRO A 27 -49.35 10.00 -13.30
N VAL A 28 -49.02 10.91 -12.37
CA VAL A 28 -48.35 10.63 -11.10
C VAL A 28 -49.37 10.10 -10.09
N ARG A 29 -49.04 9.00 -9.39
CA ARG A 29 -49.64 8.64 -8.09
C ARG A 29 -48.54 8.31 -7.08
N PRO A 30 -48.70 8.70 -5.81
CA PRO A 30 -47.70 8.50 -4.76
C PRO A 30 -47.86 7.11 -4.13
N VAL A 31 -46.75 6.45 -3.79
CA VAL A 31 -46.77 5.25 -2.95
C VAL A 31 -45.85 5.44 -1.76
N SER A 32 -46.47 5.53 -0.60
CA SER A 32 -45.93 5.30 0.72
C SER A 32 -45.69 3.80 0.96
N ALA A 33 -44.48 3.41 1.36
CA ALA A 33 -44.17 2.14 2.04
C ALA A 33 -42.78 2.30 2.69
N GLN A 34 -42.66 2.56 3.99
CA GLN A 34 -42.59 1.57 5.07
C GLN A 34 -41.72 0.36 4.71
N TRP A 35 -40.45 0.42 5.14
CA TRP A 35 -39.56 -0.74 5.24
C TRP A 35 -39.78 -1.42 6.60
N PRO A 36 -40.07 -2.73 6.65
CA PRO A 36 -40.26 -3.45 7.90
C PRO A 36 -38.94 -3.90 8.53
N ASP A 37 -38.96 -3.92 9.86
CA ASP A 37 -37.98 -4.53 10.77
C ASP A 37 -37.63 -5.97 10.36
N TYR A 38 -36.32 -6.26 10.24
CA TYR A 38 -35.81 -7.63 10.16
C TYR A 38 -35.08 -7.97 11.45
N ASN A 39 -35.83 -8.47 12.43
CA ASN A 39 -35.28 -9.03 13.66
C ASN A 39 -36.04 -10.34 13.98
N SER A 40 -35.47 -11.49 13.62
CA SER A 40 -35.81 -12.78 14.25
C SER A 40 -34.71 -13.81 13.99
N ARG A 41 -33.96 -14.15 15.03
CA ARG A 41 -34.01 -15.42 15.79
C ARG A 41 -33.59 -16.66 14.98
N CYS A 42 -32.40 -17.18 15.31
CA CYS A 42 -32.15 -18.61 15.32
C CYS A 42 -31.30 -18.96 16.55
N ALA A 43 -31.91 -19.66 17.50
CA ALA A 43 -31.25 -20.36 18.60
C ALA A 43 -31.23 -21.88 18.27
N PRO A 44 -30.32 -22.67 18.86
CA PRO A 44 -29.85 -23.93 18.30
C PRO A 44 -30.67 -25.15 18.77
N ARG A 45 -30.66 -26.23 17.97
CA ARG A 45 -31.05 -27.57 18.42
C ARG A 45 -29.89 -28.55 18.23
N ALA A 46 -29.69 -29.33 19.29
CA ALA A 46 -28.60 -30.27 19.49
C ALA A 46 -28.81 -31.62 18.78
N GLY A 47 -27.68 -32.31 18.53
CA GLY A 47 -27.56 -33.75 18.79
C GLY A 47 -27.41 -34.67 17.59
N THR A 48 -26.17 -34.98 17.20
CA THR A 48 -25.75 -36.33 16.75
C THR A 48 -24.24 -36.50 16.93
N GLN A 49 -23.83 -37.60 17.56
CA GLN A 49 -22.46 -37.94 17.95
C GLN A 49 -21.72 -38.76 16.87
N PHE A 50 -20.47 -38.34 16.59
CA PHE A 50 -19.19 -39.05 16.28
C PHE A 50 -19.12 -40.36 15.45
N PRO A 51 -18.01 -40.51 14.69
CA PRO A 51 -16.81 -41.14 15.25
C PRO A 51 -15.51 -40.32 15.10
N ARG A 52 -14.61 -40.52 16.08
CA ARG A 52 -13.27 -39.90 16.20
C ARG A 52 -12.28 -40.50 15.19
N VAL A 53 -11.43 -39.65 14.60
CA VAL A 53 -10.21 -40.03 13.85
C VAL A 53 -9.03 -39.22 14.43
N PRO A 54 -7.81 -39.79 14.52
CA PRO A 54 -6.75 -39.28 15.41
C PRO A 54 -6.04 -38.01 14.90
N ARG A 55 -5.62 -37.18 15.86
CA ARG A 55 -4.74 -36.00 15.71
C ARG A 55 -3.31 -36.43 15.37
N ALA A 56 -2.75 -35.93 14.27
CA ALA A 56 -1.31 -35.80 14.07
C ALA A 56 -0.87 -34.38 14.48
N GLY A 57 0.13 -34.29 15.36
CA GLY A 57 0.66 -33.04 15.92
C GLY A 57 1.59 -32.28 14.97
N PRO A 58 1.91 -31.02 15.28
CA PRO A 58 2.70 -30.16 14.42
C PRO A 58 4.20 -30.49 14.52
N ALA A 59 4.84 -30.61 13.36
CA ALA A 59 6.29 -30.69 13.25
C ALA A 59 6.90 -29.30 13.49
N ALA A 60 7.59 -29.14 14.62
CA ALA A 60 8.46 -28.01 14.90
C ALA A 60 9.82 -28.27 14.24
N VAL A 61 10.23 -27.39 13.32
CA VAL A 61 11.60 -27.32 12.82
C VAL A 61 12.34 -26.30 13.69
N ALA A 62 13.22 -26.81 14.54
CA ALA A 62 14.12 -26.02 15.37
C ALA A 62 15.33 -25.51 14.55
N PRO A 63 15.97 -24.41 14.98
CA PRO A 63 17.15 -23.85 14.34
C PRO A 63 18.42 -24.56 14.83
N ALA A 64 19.32 -24.88 13.90
CA ALA A 64 20.71 -25.29 14.15
C ALA A 64 21.58 -24.39 13.25
N SER A 65 22.74 -23.85 13.65
CA SER A 65 23.64 -24.17 14.74
C SER A 65 24.67 -23.04 14.85
N ALA A 66 24.83 -22.47 16.05
CA ALA A 66 26.06 -21.82 16.46
C ALA A 66 27.00 -22.90 17.03
N VAL A 67 28.23 -22.98 16.53
CA VAL A 67 29.26 -23.90 17.04
C VAL A 67 30.20 -23.12 17.97
N PRO A 68 30.51 -23.66 19.17
CA PRO A 68 31.25 -22.96 20.22
C PRO A 68 32.76 -23.16 20.10
N GLY A 69 33.50 -22.27 20.77
CA GLY A 69 34.96 -22.32 20.89
C GLY A 69 35.47 -23.44 21.80
N LEU A 70 36.75 -23.75 21.62
CA LEU A 70 37.58 -24.45 22.58
C LEU A 70 38.96 -23.77 22.60
N SER A 71 39.17 -23.05 23.70
CA SER A 71 40.45 -22.60 24.23
C SER A 71 41.23 -23.78 24.80
N GLY A 72 42.54 -23.83 24.56
CA GLY A 72 43.42 -24.78 25.23
C GLY A 72 44.90 -24.64 24.88
N LEU A 73 45.63 -24.01 25.80
CA LEU A 73 47.02 -24.25 26.19
C LEU A 73 48.16 -23.44 25.52
N SER A 74 48.94 -22.87 26.44
CA SER A 74 50.11 -22.02 26.34
C SER A 74 51.40 -22.85 26.43
N ALA A 75 52.45 -22.47 25.70
CA ALA A 75 53.83 -22.36 26.18
C ALA A 75 54.75 -21.82 25.06
N ALA A 76 55.55 -20.79 25.41
CA ALA A 76 56.49 -20.04 24.58
C ALA A 76 57.87 -20.76 24.44
N PRO A 77 59.00 -20.10 24.10
CA PRO A 77 59.31 -19.08 23.08
C PRO A 77 60.48 -19.53 22.16
N LEU A 78 60.80 -18.81 21.08
CA LEU A 78 62.19 -18.68 20.60
C LEU A 78 62.34 -17.42 19.74
N ALA A 79 63.40 -16.68 20.04
CA ALA A 79 63.70 -15.33 19.59
C ALA A 79 64.31 -15.27 18.18
N ALA A 80 64.10 -14.14 17.46
CA ALA A 80 65.16 -13.30 16.88
C ALA A 80 64.59 -12.18 15.97
N SER A 81 64.84 -10.92 16.36
CA SER A 81 65.42 -9.81 15.54
C SER A 81 65.00 -9.72 14.05
N SER A 82 64.38 -8.65 13.54
CA SER A 82 64.96 -7.29 13.47
C SER A 82 63.99 -6.25 12.85
N SER A 83 64.03 -5.05 13.41
CA SER A 83 63.77 -3.68 12.92
C SER A 83 63.10 -3.40 11.56
N GLY A 84 62.06 -2.55 11.56
CA GLY A 84 61.85 -1.61 10.43
C GLY A 84 60.45 -1.01 10.21
N ARG A 85 60.20 0.18 10.80
CA ARG A 85 59.35 1.30 10.31
C ARG A 85 57.80 1.18 10.30
N LEU A 86 57.21 2.01 11.19
CA LEU A 86 56.18 3.04 10.94
C LEU A 86 55.13 2.68 9.88
N GLY A 87 53.87 2.36 10.21
CA GLY A 87 52.95 3.29 10.88
C GLY A 87 52.42 4.33 9.88
N GLY A 88 51.40 3.97 9.08
CA GLY A 88 50.80 4.88 8.11
C GLY A 88 49.49 4.38 7.50
N CYS A 89 48.37 4.90 8.02
CA CYS A 89 47.06 5.10 7.39
C CYS A 89 46.69 4.25 6.15
N ALA A 90 46.25 3.01 6.32
CA ALA A 90 45.64 2.21 5.24
C ALA A 90 44.13 2.48 5.04
N GLY A 91 43.49 3.29 5.90
CA GLY A 91 42.05 3.52 5.87
C GLY A 91 41.56 4.65 4.95
N SER A 92 42.43 5.58 4.54
CA SER A 92 42.03 6.77 3.77
C SER A 92 42.31 6.65 2.27
N ALA A 93 43.25 5.82 1.84
CA ALA A 93 43.70 5.76 0.45
C ALA A 93 42.78 4.92 -0.48
N ALA A 94 41.83 4.17 0.07
CA ALA A 94 40.91 3.36 -0.73
C ALA A 94 39.79 4.19 -1.40
N MET A 95 39.47 5.37 -0.86
CA MET A 95 38.46 6.29 -1.42
C MET A 95 39.00 7.23 -2.52
N ASP A 96 40.31 7.24 -2.78
CA ASP A 96 40.93 8.15 -3.75
C ASP A 96 41.08 7.57 -5.17
N SER A 97 40.69 6.30 -5.39
CA SER A 97 40.74 5.71 -6.73
C SER A 97 39.50 6.10 -7.54
N PRO A 98 39.66 6.70 -8.75
CA PRO A 98 38.53 7.11 -9.59
C PRO A 98 37.63 5.93 -9.97
N GLU A 99 38.18 4.72 -10.01
CA GLU A 99 37.46 3.48 -10.28
C GLU A 99 36.45 3.12 -9.18
N VAL A 100 36.86 3.28 -7.92
CA VAL A 100 36.04 2.95 -6.74
C VAL A 100 34.89 3.95 -6.64
N THR A 101 35.19 5.23 -6.82
CA THR A 101 34.20 6.31 -6.82
C THR A 101 33.20 6.14 -7.96
N PHE A 102 33.66 5.85 -9.19
CA PHE A 102 32.77 5.57 -10.31
C PHE A 102 31.89 4.34 -10.05
N THR A 103 32.46 3.26 -9.52
CA THR A 103 31.72 2.02 -9.23
C THR A 103 30.62 2.25 -8.18
N LEU A 104 30.94 2.97 -7.10
CA LEU A 104 29.95 3.31 -6.07
C LEU A 104 28.83 4.17 -6.65
N ALA A 105 29.18 5.23 -7.38
CA ALA A 105 28.21 6.12 -8.01
C ALA A 105 27.32 5.38 -9.02
N TYR A 106 27.91 4.51 -9.86
CA TYR A 106 27.17 3.72 -10.82
C TYR A 106 26.25 2.70 -10.15
N LEU A 107 26.68 2.08 -9.05
CA LEU A 107 25.85 1.13 -8.30
C LEU A 107 24.63 1.83 -7.69
N VAL A 108 24.82 3.01 -7.08
CA VAL A 108 23.72 3.83 -6.58
C VAL A 108 22.77 4.20 -7.73
N PHE A 109 23.31 4.67 -8.86
CA PHE A 109 22.51 4.98 -10.04
C PHE A 109 21.73 3.75 -10.54
N ALA A 110 22.36 2.58 -10.67
CA ALA A 110 21.72 1.38 -11.18
C ALA A 110 20.62 0.87 -10.23
N VAL A 111 20.85 0.91 -8.91
CA VAL A 111 19.84 0.56 -7.91
C VAL A 111 18.67 1.53 -7.99
N CYS A 112 18.92 2.84 -8.01
CA CYS A 112 17.87 3.86 -8.12
C CYS A 112 17.16 3.82 -9.48
N PHE A 113 17.81 3.39 -10.56
CA PHE A 113 17.18 3.27 -11.88
C PHE A 113 16.26 2.03 -11.94
N VAL A 114 16.66 0.91 -11.33
CA VAL A 114 15.85 -0.33 -11.29
C VAL A 114 14.72 -0.22 -10.25
N PHE A 115 15.04 0.32 -9.08
CA PHE A 115 14.12 0.60 -7.97
C PHE A 115 13.92 2.11 -7.88
N THR A 116 13.13 2.67 -8.80
CA THR A 116 12.91 4.12 -8.91
C THR A 116 12.33 4.70 -7.63
N PRO A 117 13.12 5.41 -6.80
CA PRO A 117 12.55 6.15 -5.69
C PRO A 117 11.80 7.38 -6.22
N THR A 118 11.07 8.07 -5.35
CA THR A 118 10.21 9.20 -5.74
C THR A 118 11.01 10.35 -6.36
N GLU A 119 12.27 10.54 -5.97
CA GLU A 119 13.18 11.57 -6.48
C GLU A 119 13.62 11.28 -7.92
N PHE A 120 13.90 10.02 -8.27
CA PHE A 120 14.23 9.64 -9.65
C PHE A 120 12.99 9.72 -10.55
N HIS A 121 11.83 9.38 -9.99
CA HIS A 121 10.56 9.54 -10.68
C HIS A 121 10.28 11.03 -10.99
N SER A 122 10.46 11.92 -10.01
CA SER A 122 10.25 13.36 -10.19
C SER A 122 11.29 14.00 -11.12
N ALA A 123 12.53 13.51 -11.12
CA ALA A 123 13.58 13.93 -12.05
C ALA A 123 13.37 13.42 -13.50
N GLY A 124 12.38 12.57 -13.74
CA GLY A 124 12.12 12.03 -15.07
C GLY A 124 13.06 10.91 -15.50
N LEU A 125 13.90 10.38 -14.60
CA LEU A 125 14.89 9.34 -14.87
C LEU A 125 14.29 7.93 -14.82
N THR A 126 13.14 7.75 -15.46
CA THR A 126 12.45 6.46 -15.54
C THR A 126 12.42 5.97 -16.98
N VAL A 127 12.39 4.65 -17.17
CA VAL A 127 12.27 4.06 -18.52
C VAL A 127 11.03 4.59 -19.24
N GLN A 128 9.94 4.81 -18.50
CA GLN A 128 8.69 5.34 -19.05
C GLN A 128 8.86 6.75 -19.62
N ASN A 129 9.58 7.63 -18.91
CA ASN A 129 9.77 9.00 -19.33
C ASN A 129 10.78 9.11 -20.48
N LEU A 130 11.88 8.34 -20.41
CA LEU A 130 12.91 8.29 -21.45
C LEU A 130 12.38 7.79 -22.80
N LEU A 131 11.43 6.86 -22.79
CA LEU A 131 10.84 6.26 -23.99
C LEU A 131 9.37 6.67 -24.21
N SER A 132 8.94 7.76 -23.60
CA SER A 132 7.54 8.24 -23.59
C SER A 132 6.95 8.37 -25.01
N GLY A 133 7.73 8.91 -25.96
CA GLY A 133 7.30 9.04 -27.36
C GLY A 133 7.04 7.71 -28.08
N TRP A 134 7.77 6.64 -27.73
CA TRP A 134 7.59 5.31 -28.32
C TRP A 134 6.51 4.49 -27.60
N LEU A 135 6.42 4.64 -26.28
CA LEU A 135 5.43 3.97 -25.44
C LEU A 135 4.01 4.44 -25.79
N GLY A 136 3.85 5.75 -26.02
CA GLY A 136 2.55 6.40 -26.20
C GLY A 136 1.85 6.66 -24.87
N SER A 137 0.54 6.91 -24.92
CA SER A 137 -0.27 7.21 -23.74
C SER A 137 -0.90 5.94 -23.16
N GLU A 138 -0.69 5.73 -21.86
CA GLU A 138 -1.35 4.68 -21.08
C GLU A 138 -2.88 4.86 -21.03
N ASP A 139 -3.34 6.09 -20.87
CA ASP A 139 -4.77 6.44 -20.86
C ASP A 139 -5.46 6.18 -22.19
N ALA A 140 -4.74 6.37 -23.31
CA ALA A 140 -5.27 6.04 -24.61
C ALA A 140 -5.33 4.52 -24.85
N ALA A 141 -4.28 3.78 -24.54
CA ALA A 141 -4.18 2.37 -24.90
C ALA A 141 -3.39 1.55 -23.87
N PHE A 142 -4.05 1.22 -22.75
CA PHE A 142 -3.48 0.50 -21.61
C PHE A 142 -2.70 -0.78 -22.00
N VAL A 143 -3.35 -1.72 -22.71
CA VAL A 143 -2.72 -3.00 -23.04
C VAL A 143 -1.52 -2.83 -23.98
N PRO A 144 -1.63 -2.15 -25.15
CA PRO A 144 -0.47 -1.90 -26.01
C PRO A 144 0.66 -1.14 -25.34
N TYR A 145 0.34 -0.15 -24.50
CA TYR A 145 1.31 0.59 -23.71
C TYR A 145 2.12 -0.35 -22.82
N HIS A 146 1.46 -1.21 -22.05
CA HIS A 146 2.16 -2.13 -21.15
C HIS A 146 2.92 -3.25 -21.87
N LEU A 147 2.49 -3.71 -23.04
CA LEU A 147 3.27 -4.64 -23.88
C LEU A 147 4.60 -4.03 -24.32
N ARG A 148 4.59 -2.75 -24.71
CA ARG A 148 5.81 -2.02 -25.08
C ARG A 148 6.66 -1.71 -23.86
N ARG A 149 6.02 -1.30 -22.75
CA ARG A 149 6.69 -0.94 -21.50
C ARG A 149 7.50 -2.10 -20.93
N THR A 150 6.92 -3.29 -20.82
CA THR A 150 7.65 -4.47 -20.31
C THR A 150 8.85 -4.82 -21.19
N ALA A 151 8.72 -4.72 -22.51
CA ALA A 151 9.83 -4.93 -23.44
C ALA A 151 10.94 -3.86 -23.29
N ALA A 152 10.56 -2.57 -23.23
CA ALA A 152 11.49 -1.47 -23.02
C ALA A 152 12.22 -1.58 -21.67
N THR A 153 11.50 -1.80 -20.58
CA THR A 153 12.09 -1.95 -19.24
C THR A 153 13.05 -3.13 -19.18
N LEU A 154 12.68 -4.28 -19.75
CA LEU A 154 13.57 -5.43 -19.83
C LEU A 154 14.86 -5.10 -20.59
N LEU A 155 14.75 -4.44 -21.75
CA LEU A 155 15.90 -4.06 -22.55
C LEU A 155 16.80 -3.05 -21.83
N CYS A 156 16.22 -1.95 -21.32
CA CYS A 156 16.97 -0.91 -20.60
C CYS A 156 17.69 -1.47 -19.37
N HIS A 157 17.03 -2.31 -18.57
CA HIS A 157 17.67 -2.90 -17.39
C HIS A 157 18.74 -3.92 -17.77
N SER A 158 18.54 -4.68 -18.86
CA SER A 158 19.57 -5.61 -19.37
C SER A 158 20.84 -4.91 -19.87
N LEU A 159 20.74 -3.62 -20.25
CA LEU A 159 21.87 -2.82 -20.73
C LEU A 159 22.69 -2.19 -19.59
N LEU A 160 22.23 -2.21 -18.34
CA LEU A 160 22.98 -1.62 -17.21
C LEU A 160 24.38 -2.24 -17.00
N PRO A 161 24.57 -3.58 -17.03
CA PRO A 161 25.91 -4.16 -16.90
C PRO A 161 26.84 -3.73 -18.04
N LEU A 162 26.30 -3.55 -19.25
CA LEU A 162 27.07 -3.08 -20.40
C LEU A 162 27.43 -1.60 -20.25
N GLY A 163 26.50 -0.78 -19.75
CA GLY A 163 26.76 0.62 -19.41
C GLY A 163 27.85 0.76 -18.34
N TYR A 164 27.87 -0.11 -17.33
CA TYR A 164 28.95 -0.16 -16.35
C TYR A 164 30.30 -0.48 -16.99
N TYR A 165 30.36 -1.50 -17.87
CA TYR A 165 31.59 -1.85 -18.59
C TYR A 165 32.14 -0.65 -19.38
N VAL A 166 31.26 -0.01 -20.16
CA VAL A 166 31.64 1.16 -20.98
C VAL A 166 32.15 2.29 -20.08
N GLY A 167 31.48 2.58 -18.97
CA GLY A 167 31.93 3.60 -18.02
C GLY A 167 33.28 3.26 -17.38
N MET A 168 33.52 2.00 -17.05
CA MET A 168 34.80 1.52 -16.53
C MET A 168 35.94 1.62 -17.54
N CYS A 169 35.67 1.52 -18.85
CA CYS A 169 36.70 1.81 -19.86
C CYS A 169 37.24 3.25 -19.75
N PHE A 170 36.40 4.21 -19.36
CA PHE A 170 36.82 5.59 -19.14
C PHE A 170 37.43 5.82 -17.75
N ALA A 171 36.84 5.25 -16.69
CA ALA A 171 37.30 5.45 -15.31
C ALA A 171 38.61 4.70 -14.99
N ALA A 172 38.89 3.59 -15.68
CA ALA A 172 40.05 2.73 -15.49
C ALA A 172 40.88 2.63 -16.79
N SER A 173 41.23 3.76 -17.38
CA SER A 173 41.97 3.81 -18.66
C SER A 173 43.30 3.06 -18.62
N GLU A 174 43.91 2.93 -17.45
CA GLU A 174 45.17 2.21 -17.22
C GLU A 174 45.03 0.69 -17.45
N LYS A 175 43.84 0.12 -17.29
CA LYS A 175 43.57 -1.33 -17.42
C LYS A 175 43.38 -1.79 -18.88
N ARG A 176 43.60 -0.91 -19.86
CA ARG A 176 43.49 -1.18 -21.32
C ARG A 176 42.20 -1.91 -21.73
N LEU A 177 41.09 -1.60 -21.07
CA LEU A 177 39.78 -2.25 -21.29
C LEU A 177 39.18 -1.99 -22.68
N TYR A 178 39.68 -1.00 -23.42
CA TYR A 178 39.26 -0.69 -24.80
C TYR A 178 39.57 -1.81 -25.80
N SER A 179 40.54 -2.67 -25.51
CA SER A 179 40.92 -3.81 -26.35
C SER A 179 40.49 -5.12 -25.66
N PRO A 180 39.35 -5.73 -26.02
CA PRO A 180 38.83 -6.93 -25.35
C PRO A 180 39.79 -8.12 -25.36
N SER A 181 40.71 -8.18 -26.33
CA SER A 181 41.75 -9.21 -26.42
C SER A 181 42.87 -9.05 -25.39
N GLN A 182 43.12 -7.83 -24.93
CA GLN A 182 44.19 -7.50 -23.96
C GLN A 182 43.65 -7.27 -22.55
N ALA A 183 42.32 -7.25 -22.38
CA ALA A 183 41.69 -7.07 -21.08
C ALA A 183 41.94 -8.29 -20.16
N PRO A 184 42.04 -8.10 -18.83
CA PRO A 184 42.12 -9.20 -17.87
C PRO A 184 40.94 -10.17 -18.02
N GLU A 185 41.18 -11.46 -17.77
CA GLU A 185 40.17 -12.52 -17.96
C GLU A 185 38.84 -12.23 -17.26
N ALA A 186 38.89 -11.66 -16.05
CA ALA A 186 37.70 -11.26 -15.30
C ALA A 186 36.84 -10.22 -16.04
N TRP A 187 37.46 -9.22 -16.68
CA TRP A 187 36.76 -8.19 -17.45
C TRP A 187 36.23 -8.72 -18.78
N ARG A 188 36.92 -9.69 -19.38
CA ARG A 188 36.44 -10.39 -20.58
C ARG A 188 35.20 -11.22 -20.29
N LEU A 189 35.21 -11.96 -19.17
CA LEU A 189 34.05 -12.72 -18.69
C LEU A 189 32.88 -11.77 -18.35
N PHE A 190 33.17 -10.65 -17.68
CA PHE A 190 32.15 -9.65 -17.38
C PHE A 190 31.54 -9.06 -18.66
N LEU A 191 32.35 -8.67 -19.65
CA LEU A 191 31.86 -8.18 -20.94
C LEU A 191 30.99 -9.22 -21.65
N LEU A 192 31.41 -10.48 -21.66
CA LEU A 192 30.62 -11.57 -22.23
C LEU A 192 29.24 -11.65 -21.55
N LEU A 193 29.20 -11.62 -20.22
CA LEU A 193 27.93 -11.63 -19.48
C LEU A 193 27.10 -10.37 -19.77
N ALA A 194 27.73 -9.20 -19.81
CA ALA A 194 27.07 -7.92 -20.08
C ALA A 194 26.49 -7.82 -21.50
N VAL A 195 27.04 -8.54 -22.48
CA VAL A 195 26.50 -8.62 -23.86
C VAL A 195 25.46 -9.73 -23.99
N THR A 196 25.62 -10.85 -23.27
CA THR A 196 24.64 -11.95 -23.32
C THR A 196 23.29 -11.55 -22.74
N LEU A 197 23.23 -10.71 -21.70
CA LEU A 197 21.98 -10.27 -21.11
C LEU A 197 21.08 -9.47 -22.10
N PRO A 198 21.56 -8.42 -22.79
CA PRO A 198 20.80 -7.75 -23.84
C PRO A 198 20.44 -8.64 -25.02
N THR A 199 21.31 -9.57 -25.44
CA THR A 199 20.99 -10.47 -26.56
C THR A 199 19.86 -11.44 -26.20
N ILE A 200 19.84 -11.96 -24.97
CA ILE A 200 18.71 -12.74 -24.44
C ILE A 200 17.44 -11.88 -24.37
N ALA A 201 17.53 -10.64 -23.87
CA ALA A 201 16.38 -9.74 -23.83
C ALA A 201 15.83 -9.45 -25.24
N CYS A 202 16.69 -9.12 -26.21
CA CYS A 202 16.31 -8.86 -27.60
C CYS A 202 15.67 -10.08 -28.26
N THR A 203 16.24 -11.27 -28.08
CA THR A 203 15.67 -12.52 -28.61
C THR A 203 14.31 -12.83 -28.00
N LEU A 204 14.13 -12.58 -26.70
CA LEU A 204 12.83 -12.72 -26.02
C LEU A 204 11.80 -11.71 -26.52
N ILE A 205 12.19 -10.45 -26.70
CA ILE A 205 11.31 -9.39 -27.25
C ILE A 205 10.93 -9.70 -28.70
N TYR A 206 11.86 -10.17 -29.51
CA TYR A 206 11.60 -10.64 -30.87
C TYR A 206 10.65 -11.85 -30.88
N TYR A 207 10.84 -12.79 -29.95
CA TYR A 207 9.94 -13.92 -29.77
C TYR A 207 8.52 -13.46 -29.39
N TRP A 208 8.38 -12.44 -28.54
CA TRP A 208 7.08 -11.85 -28.22
C TRP A 208 6.45 -11.14 -29.42
N SER A 209 7.25 -10.41 -30.21
CA SER A 209 6.73 -9.56 -31.28
C SER A 209 6.26 -10.33 -32.53
N ARG A 210 6.86 -11.51 -32.84
CA ARG A 210 6.57 -12.27 -34.07
C ARG A 210 5.08 -12.53 -34.36
N ASP A 211 4.25 -12.77 -33.33
CA ASP A 211 2.82 -13.06 -33.52
C ASP A 211 1.93 -11.89 -33.09
N ARG A 212 2.35 -10.66 -33.44
CA ARG A 212 1.66 -9.43 -33.03
C ARG A 212 1.40 -9.44 -31.51
N TRP A 213 2.44 -9.79 -30.73
CA TRP A 213 2.44 -9.86 -29.26
C TRP A 213 1.64 -10.99 -28.60
N ALA A 214 1.06 -11.94 -29.33
CA ALA A 214 0.27 -13.02 -28.75
C ALA A 214 1.04 -13.93 -27.77
N ARG A 215 2.37 -14.03 -27.93
CA ARG A 215 3.26 -14.80 -27.05
C ARG A 215 3.67 -14.07 -25.78
N HIS A 216 3.37 -12.78 -25.68
CA HIS A 216 3.70 -11.99 -24.50
C HIS A 216 2.89 -12.50 -23.29
N PRO A 217 3.48 -12.55 -22.08
CA PRO A 217 2.78 -13.04 -20.87
C PRO A 217 1.41 -12.38 -20.65
N LEU A 218 1.32 -11.05 -20.76
CA LEU A 218 0.04 -10.33 -20.66
C LEU A 218 -0.99 -10.79 -21.70
N ALA A 219 -0.59 -10.96 -22.96
CA ALA A 219 -1.50 -11.41 -24.01
C ALA A 219 -1.98 -12.86 -23.77
N ARG A 220 -1.09 -13.73 -23.26
CA ARG A 220 -1.45 -15.09 -22.85
C ARG A 220 -2.44 -15.11 -21.69
N THR A 221 -2.26 -14.26 -20.68
CA THR A 221 -3.21 -14.12 -19.58
C THR A 221 -4.56 -13.61 -20.07
N LEU A 222 -4.58 -12.61 -20.96
CA LEU A 222 -5.84 -12.12 -21.56
C LEU A 222 -6.52 -13.17 -22.45
N ALA A 223 -5.76 -14.06 -23.08
CA ALA A 223 -6.31 -15.15 -23.89
C ALA A 223 -7.12 -16.15 -23.05
N LEU A 224 -6.82 -16.29 -21.75
CA LEU A 224 -7.58 -17.17 -20.85
C LEU A 224 -9.03 -16.70 -20.65
N TYR A 225 -9.30 -15.41 -20.81
CA TYR A 225 -10.63 -14.81 -20.68
C TYR A 225 -11.32 -14.60 -22.03
N ALA A 226 -10.69 -15.03 -23.13
CA ALA A 226 -11.25 -14.85 -24.45
C ALA A 226 -12.29 -15.94 -24.74
N LEU A 227 -13.40 -15.56 -25.38
CA LEU A 227 -14.41 -16.52 -25.83
C LEU A 227 -13.84 -17.37 -26.97
N PRO A 228 -14.34 -18.59 -27.23
CA PRO A 228 -13.81 -19.47 -28.28
C PRO A 228 -13.75 -18.83 -29.68
N GLN A 229 -14.64 -17.86 -29.95
CA GLN A 229 -14.74 -17.14 -31.23
C GLN A 229 -14.00 -15.79 -31.25
N SER A 230 -13.49 -15.33 -30.10
CA SER A 230 -12.79 -14.05 -29.98
C SER A 230 -11.34 -14.25 -29.55
N GLY A 231 -10.41 -13.52 -30.16
CA GLY A 231 -9.01 -13.56 -29.72
C GLY A 231 -8.78 -12.71 -28.48
N TRP A 232 -7.62 -12.88 -27.83
CA TRP A 232 -7.17 -12.05 -26.69
C TRP A 232 -7.23 -10.54 -26.95
N ARG A 233 -7.18 -10.12 -28.23
CA ARG A 233 -7.31 -8.71 -28.64
C ARG A 233 -8.69 -8.12 -28.37
N ALA A 234 -9.75 -8.93 -28.45
CA ALA A 234 -11.10 -8.49 -28.10
C ALA A 234 -11.18 -8.17 -26.60
N VAL A 235 -10.62 -9.05 -25.76
CA VAL A 235 -10.48 -8.83 -24.31
C VAL A 235 -9.63 -7.59 -24.04
N ALA A 236 -8.48 -7.44 -24.72
CA ALA A 236 -7.64 -6.26 -24.61
C ALA A 236 -8.37 -4.96 -24.98
N SER A 237 -9.23 -4.99 -26.01
CA SER A 237 -10.07 -3.85 -26.39
C SER A 237 -11.10 -3.53 -25.30
N SER A 238 -11.72 -4.53 -24.69
CA SER A 238 -12.64 -4.33 -23.56
C SER A 238 -11.93 -3.67 -22.38
N VAL A 239 -10.75 -4.19 -22.00
CA VAL A 239 -9.91 -3.62 -20.94
C VAL A 239 -9.56 -2.16 -21.25
N ASN A 240 -9.14 -1.85 -22.49
CA ASN A 240 -8.80 -0.48 -22.87
C ASN A 240 -10.00 0.47 -22.80
N THR A 241 -11.18 0.04 -23.26
CA THR A 241 -12.40 0.84 -23.19
C THR A 241 -12.81 1.14 -21.76
N GLU A 242 -12.69 0.15 -20.87
CA GLU A 242 -13.02 0.30 -19.46
C GLU A 242 -11.98 1.14 -18.71
N PHE A 243 -10.70 0.97 -19.04
CA PHE A 243 -9.62 1.77 -18.47
C PHE A 243 -9.74 3.26 -18.80
N ARG A 244 -10.35 3.62 -19.93
CA ARG A 244 -10.59 5.03 -20.30
C ARG A 244 -11.68 5.69 -19.46
N ARG A 245 -12.48 4.92 -18.72
CA ARG A 245 -13.53 5.49 -17.87
C ARG A 245 -12.90 6.19 -16.66
N ILE A 246 -13.56 7.25 -16.22
CA ILE A 246 -13.10 8.09 -15.10
C ILE A 246 -13.31 7.38 -13.76
N ASP A 247 -14.32 6.51 -13.70
CA ASP A 247 -14.78 5.85 -12.49
C ASP A 247 -13.95 4.58 -12.13
N LYS A 248 -12.66 4.58 -12.47
CA LYS A 248 -11.72 3.53 -12.08
C LYS A 248 -11.07 3.86 -10.75
N PHE A 249 -10.92 2.87 -9.88
CA PHE A 249 -10.07 3.00 -8.69
C PHE A 249 -8.62 2.74 -9.09
N ALA A 250 -7.70 3.59 -8.67
CA ALA A 250 -6.27 3.42 -8.93
C ALA A 250 -5.45 3.89 -7.72
N THR A 251 -4.56 3.03 -7.24
CA THR A 251 -3.66 3.32 -6.12
C THR A 251 -2.21 2.91 -6.44
N GLY A 252 -1.24 3.67 -5.91
CA GLY A 252 0.19 3.46 -6.11
C GLY A 252 0.81 4.23 -7.28
N ALA A 253 2.13 4.18 -7.38
CA ALA A 253 2.89 4.90 -8.40
C ALA A 253 2.67 4.34 -9.81
N PRO A 254 2.78 5.13 -10.89
CA PRO A 254 2.53 4.68 -12.27
C PRO A 254 3.31 3.41 -12.70
N GLY A 255 4.51 3.20 -12.14
CA GLY A 255 5.33 2.02 -12.39
C GLY A 255 4.88 0.75 -11.64
N ALA A 256 4.20 0.92 -10.51
CA ALA A 256 3.76 -0.14 -9.61
C ALA A 256 2.43 0.24 -8.95
N ARG A 257 1.32 0.09 -9.69
CA ARG A 257 -0.03 0.48 -9.25
C ARG A 257 -1.04 -0.63 -9.39
N VAL A 258 -2.10 -0.51 -8.62
CA VAL A 258 -3.27 -1.39 -8.65
C VAL A 258 -4.42 -0.58 -9.22
N ILE A 259 -5.08 -1.15 -10.22
CA ILE A 259 -6.21 -0.52 -10.91
C ILE A 259 -7.38 -1.49 -10.84
N VAL A 260 -8.53 -1.00 -10.39
CA VAL A 260 -9.78 -1.73 -10.36
C VAL A 260 -10.81 -0.99 -11.18
N THR A 261 -11.31 -1.66 -12.19
CA THR A 261 -12.41 -1.21 -13.06
C THR A 261 -13.62 -2.09 -12.83
N ASP A 262 -14.79 -1.74 -13.36
CA ASP A 262 -16.07 -2.46 -13.21
C ASP A 262 -15.99 -4.00 -13.35
N THR A 263 -15.12 -4.51 -14.22
CA THR A 263 -14.99 -5.94 -14.53
C THR A 263 -13.57 -6.48 -14.35
N TRP A 264 -12.55 -5.63 -14.23
CA TRP A 264 -11.15 -6.06 -14.13
C TRP A 264 -10.47 -5.60 -12.85
N VAL A 265 -9.66 -6.49 -12.29
CA VAL A 265 -8.65 -6.19 -11.28
C VAL A 265 -7.29 -6.35 -11.92
N MET A 266 -6.51 -5.26 -11.94
CA MET A 266 -5.22 -5.21 -12.61
C MET A 266 -4.14 -4.77 -11.63
N LYS A 267 -3.04 -5.52 -11.57
CA LYS A 267 -1.83 -5.12 -10.83
C LYS A 267 -0.69 -4.94 -11.81
N VAL A 268 -0.20 -3.72 -11.86
CA VAL A 268 0.93 -3.31 -12.68
C VAL A 268 2.20 -3.44 -11.84
N THR A 269 3.20 -4.17 -12.33
CA THR A 269 4.54 -4.26 -11.74
C THR A 269 5.59 -3.87 -12.78
N THR A 270 6.85 -3.76 -12.38
CA THR A 270 7.96 -3.39 -13.26
C THR A 270 8.08 -4.28 -14.50
N TYR A 271 7.94 -5.60 -14.32
CA TYR A 271 8.16 -6.57 -15.41
C TYR A 271 6.90 -7.33 -15.86
N ARG A 272 5.81 -7.26 -15.09
CA ARG A 272 4.58 -8.01 -15.36
C ARG A 272 3.34 -7.18 -15.09
N VAL A 273 2.28 -7.49 -15.82
CA VAL A 273 0.94 -6.97 -15.53
C VAL A 273 0.06 -8.17 -15.24
N HIS A 274 -0.49 -8.23 -14.03
CA HIS A 274 -1.44 -9.24 -13.63
C HIS A 274 -2.84 -8.71 -13.90
N VAL A 275 -3.68 -9.55 -14.50
CA VAL A 275 -5.05 -9.21 -14.86
C VAL A 275 -5.95 -10.35 -14.41
N ALA A 276 -7.00 -10.02 -13.69
CA ALA A 276 -8.05 -10.95 -13.32
C ALA A 276 -9.43 -10.32 -13.46
N GLN A 277 -10.42 -11.14 -13.78
CA GLN A 277 -11.81 -10.69 -13.94
C GLN A 277 -12.53 -10.70 -12.59
N GLN A 278 -13.23 -9.62 -12.25
CA GLN A 278 -13.90 -9.45 -10.95
C GLN A 278 -14.88 -10.58 -10.60
N GLN A 279 -15.60 -11.11 -11.60
CA GLN A 279 -16.59 -12.18 -11.41
C GLN A 279 -15.94 -13.53 -11.01
N ASP A 280 -14.66 -13.72 -11.36
CA ASP A 280 -13.94 -14.98 -11.23
C ASP A 280 -12.80 -14.89 -10.20
N VAL A 281 -12.85 -13.92 -9.28
CA VAL A 281 -11.84 -13.76 -8.23
C VAL A 281 -12.41 -13.86 -6.83
N HIS A 282 -11.63 -14.46 -5.95
CA HIS A 282 -11.80 -14.40 -4.52
C HIS A 282 -10.75 -13.47 -3.93
N LEU A 283 -11.24 -12.45 -3.22
CA LEU A 283 -10.43 -11.45 -2.55
C LEU A 283 -10.34 -11.79 -1.07
N THR A 284 -9.13 -11.98 -0.55
CA THR A 284 -8.90 -12.28 0.86
C THR A 284 -7.89 -11.31 1.44
N VAL A 285 -8.24 -10.59 2.51
CA VAL A 285 -7.26 -9.79 3.26
C VAL A 285 -6.39 -10.75 4.06
N THR A 286 -5.12 -10.86 3.70
CA THR A 286 -4.18 -11.82 4.30
C THR A 286 -3.36 -11.20 5.42
N GLU A 287 -3.04 -9.90 5.32
CA GLU A 287 -2.12 -9.25 6.24
C GLU A 287 -2.49 -7.77 6.42
N SER A 288 -2.25 -7.24 7.63
CA SER A 288 -2.26 -5.81 7.90
C SER A 288 -0.96 -5.42 8.60
N GLN A 289 -0.12 -4.63 7.93
CA GLN A 289 1.14 -4.13 8.50
C GLN A 289 0.98 -2.66 8.88
N GLN A 290 1.37 -2.32 10.12
CA GLN A 290 1.40 -0.93 10.57
C GLN A 290 2.82 -0.39 10.40
N HIS A 291 2.93 0.79 9.78
CA HIS A 291 4.17 1.55 9.72
C HIS A 291 3.95 2.81 10.56
N GLU A 292 4.76 2.98 11.61
CA GLU A 292 4.65 4.13 12.53
C GLU A 292 4.98 5.46 11.83
N LEU A 293 5.72 5.42 10.72
CA LEU A 293 6.11 6.58 9.93
C LEU A 293 5.92 6.27 8.44
N SER A 294 5.05 7.03 7.76
CA SER A 294 5.00 7.07 6.30
C SER A 294 5.92 8.19 5.79
N PRO A 295 6.69 7.98 4.70
CA PRO A 295 7.54 9.02 4.12
C PRO A 295 6.76 10.27 3.67
N ASP A 296 5.47 10.14 3.37
CA ASP A 296 4.61 11.24 2.89
C ASP A 296 3.83 11.95 4.02
N SER A 297 3.67 11.29 5.16
CA SER A 297 2.96 11.85 6.32
C SER A 297 3.52 11.25 7.59
N ASN A 298 3.94 12.08 8.57
CA ASN A 298 4.37 11.66 9.92
C ASN A 298 3.25 11.01 10.76
N LEU A 299 2.21 10.49 10.11
CA LEU A 299 1.11 9.76 10.70
C LEU A 299 1.33 8.25 10.50
N PRO A 300 0.91 7.42 11.48
CA PRO A 300 0.95 5.98 11.33
C PRO A 300 0.02 5.54 10.18
N VAL A 301 0.57 4.77 9.24
CA VAL A 301 -0.19 4.23 8.10
C VAL A 301 -0.32 2.72 8.24
N GLN A 302 -1.54 2.21 8.07
CA GLN A 302 -1.79 0.77 7.99
C GLN A 302 -1.87 0.35 6.51
N LEU A 303 -0.99 -0.55 6.10
CA LEU A 303 -0.98 -1.16 4.79
C LEU A 303 -1.68 -2.51 4.85
N LEU A 304 -2.69 -2.69 4.01
CA LEU A 304 -3.41 -3.95 3.85
C LEU A 304 -2.85 -4.73 2.67
N THR A 305 -2.61 -6.02 2.86
CA THR A 305 -2.30 -6.96 1.78
C THR A 305 -3.54 -7.80 1.49
N ILE A 306 -4.05 -7.68 0.27
CA ILE A 306 -5.22 -8.40 -0.23
C ILE A 306 -4.77 -9.37 -1.32
N ARG A 307 -4.93 -10.66 -1.07
CA ARG A 307 -4.68 -11.69 -2.07
C ARG A 307 -5.85 -11.81 -3.03
N VAL A 308 -5.54 -11.72 -4.33
CA VAL A 308 -6.46 -11.94 -5.44
C VAL A 308 -6.20 -13.34 -6.00
N ALA A 309 -7.12 -14.27 -5.74
CA ALA A 309 -7.05 -15.62 -6.26
C ALA A 309 -8.15 -15.82 -7.32
N GLY A 310 -7.78 -16.20 -8.54
CA GLY A 310 -8.75 -16.58 -9.56
C GLY A 310 -9.44 -17.91 -9.21
N ALA A 311 -10.67 -18.09 -9.67
CA ALA A 311 -11.39 -19.37 -9.59
C ALA A 311 -10.72 -20.46 -10.45
N SER A 312 -10.06 -20.04 -11.53
CA SER A 312 -9.26 -20.94 -12.39
C SER A 312 -7.81 -21.03 -11.91
N PRO A 313 -7.24 -22.24 -11.75
CA PRO A 313 -5.83 -22.42 -11.39
C PRO A 313 -4.86 -21.97 -12.50
N ALA A 314 -5.36 -21.74 -13.72
CA ALA A 314 -4.57 -21.19 -14.82
C ALA A 314 -4.16 -19.72 -14.60
N VAL A 315 -4.88 -19.01 -13.72
CA VAL A 315 -4.60 -17.61 -13.39
C VAL A 315 -3.78 -17.58 -12.10
N GLN A 316 -2.54 -17.12 -12.20
CA GLN A 316 -1.67 -17.00 -11.03
C GLN A 316 -2.23 -15.97 -10.05
N ALA A 317 -2.45 -16.39 -8.80
CA ALA A 317 -2.84 -15.49 -7.72
C ALA A 317 -1.77 -14.41 -7.49
N PHE A 318 -2.19 -13.21 -7.13
CA PHE A 318 -1.31 -12.08 -6.85
C PHE A 318 -1.83 -11.24 -5.69
N ASP A 319 -0.92 -10.59 -4.98
CA ASP A 319 -1.27 -9.77 -3.82
C ASP A 319 -1.33 -8.29 -4.18
N ILE A 320 -2.35 -7.58 -3.73
CA ILE A 320 -2.54 -6.14 -3.82
C ILE A 320 -2.15 -5.54 -2.46
N ARG A 321 -1.42 -4.42 -2.48
CA ARG A 321 -1.12 -3.64 -1.28
C ARG A 321 -1.75 -2.26 -1.43
N LEU A 322 -2.50 -1.83 -0.41
CA LEU A 322 -3.10 -0.49 -0.37
C LEU A 322 -3.12 0.06 1.05
N ASN A 323 -3.29 1.37 1.19
CA ASN A 323 -3.53 2.01 2.47
C ASN A 323 -4.93 1.63 3.00
N SER A 324 -5.08 1.42 4.30
CA SER A 324 -6.36 1.11 4.92
C SER A 324 -7.40 2.22 4.74
N THR A 325 -6.98 3.46 4.54
CA THR A 325 -7.87 4.59 4.22
C THR A 325 -8.55 4.45 2.86
N GLU A 326 -7.88 3.83 1.88
CA GLU A 326 -8.39 3.61 0.52
C GLU A 326 -9.25 2.34 0.43
N TYR A 327 -9.33 1.56 1.51
CA TYR A 327 -10.07 0.30 1.53
C TYR A 327 -11.57 0.49 1.26
N GLY A 328 -12.15 1.60 1.73
CA GLY A 328 -13.56 1.93 1.50
C GLY A 328 -13.86 2.13 0.01
N GLU A 329 -13.09 2.98 -0.66
CA GLU A 329 -13.21 3.24 -2.11
C GLU A 329 -13.00 1.99 -2.95
N LEU A 330 -12.04 1.14 -2.55
CA LEU A 330 -11.84 -0.16 -3.18
C LEU A 330 -13.07 -1.05 -3.03
N CYS A 331 -13.68 -1.13 -1.85
CA CYS A 331 -14.89 -1.92 -1.61
C CYS A 331 -16.08 -1.41 -2.43
N GLU A 332 -16.22 -0.10 -2.62
CA GLU A 332 -17.28 0.47 -3.45
C GLU A 332 -17.17 0.05 -4.92
N LYS A 333 -15.94 -0.15 -5.41
CA LYS A 333 -15.67 -0.55 -6.80
C LYS A 333 -15.67 -2.06 -7.04
N LEU A 334 -15.63 -2.86 -5.99
CA LEU A 334 -15.62 -4.31 -6.09
C LEU A 334 -17.04 -4.89 -6.07
N ARG A 335 -17.35 -5.72 -7.05
CA ARG A 335 -18.60 -6.48 -7.08
C ARG A 335 -18.59 -7.68 -6.13
N ALA A 336 -17.41 -8.24 -5.88
CA ALA A 336 -17.23 -9.41 -5.02
C ALA A 336 -16.88 -8.98 -3.58
N PRO A 337 -17.50 -9.58 -2.55
CA PRO A 337 -17.18 -9.26 -1.17
C PRO A 337 -15.76 -9.72 -0.82
N ILE A 338 -15.00 -8.85 -0.15
CA ILE A 338 -13.68 -9.17 0.36
C ILE A 338 -13.83 -9.99 1.65
N ARG A 339 -13.19 -11.15 1.72
CA ARG A 339 -13.15 -12.00 2.92
C ARG A 339 -11.96 -11.61 3.78
N SER A 340 -12.17 -11.34 5.07
CA SER A 340 -11.05 -11.13 5.99
C SER A 340 -10.50 -12.48 6.48
N ALA A 341 -9.19 -12.65 6.51
CA ALA A 341 -8.59 -13.76 7.24
C ALA A 341 -8.87 -13.60 8.74
N ALA A 342 -9.04 -14.72 9.45
CA ALA A 342 -9.19 -14.70 10.90
C ALA A 342 -7.96 -13.98 11.49
N ASN A 343 -8.20 -12.91 12.26
CA ASN A 343 -7.21 -12.06 12.95
C ASN A 343 -6.67 -10.83 12.21
N VAL A 344 -7.26 -10.39 11.09
CA VAL A 344 -6.89 -9.10 10.46
C VAL A 344 -7.87 -7.99 10.87
N VAL A 345 -7.41 -7.03 11.67
CA VAL A 345 -8.16 -5.82 12.05
C VAL A 345 -7.90 -4.72 11.01
N ILE A 346 -8.96 -4.35 10.27
CA ILE A 346 -8.90 -3.30 9.25
C ILE A 346 -9.29 -1.96 9.89
N ARG A 347 -8.36 -1.03 10.04
CA ARG A 347 -8.63 0.32 10.58
C ARG A 347 -8.96 1.25 9.41
N GLN A 348 -10.23 1.54 9.20
CA GLN A 348 -10.69 2.30 8.03
C GLN A 348 -10.63 3.83 8.24
N SER A 349 -10.64 4.30 9.49
CA SER A 349 -10.60 5.74 9.80
C SER A 349 -9.64 6.10 10.94
N LEU A 350 -9.17 7.37 10.94
CA LEU A 350 -8.47 7.96 12.10
C LEU A 350 -9.31 7.86 13.38
N GLY A 351 -10.64 7.90 13.25
CA GLY A 351 -11.57 7.67 14.36
C GLY A 351 -11.44 6.27 14.95
N ASP A 352 -11.34 5.23 14.12
CA ASP A 352 -11.19 3.85 14.60
C ASP A 352 -9.84 3.64 15.29
N LEU A 353 -8.77 4.19 14.72
CA LEU A 353 -7.45 4.19 15.35
C LEU A 353 -7.49 4.90 16.71
N PHE A 354 -8.10 6.08 16.76
CA PHE A 354 -8.27 6.82 18.00
C PHE A 354 -9.07 6.02 19.04
N LEU A 355 -10.17 5.37 18.65
CA LEU A 355 -11.00 4.59 19.59
C LEU A 355 -10.24 3.42 20.20
N GLU A 356 -9.37 2.77 19.43
CA GLU A 356 -8.52 1.68 19.91
C GLU A 356 -7.45 2.20 20.87
N THR A 357 -6.72 3.26 20.50
CA THR A 357 -5.73 3.89 21.39
C THR A 357 -6.40 4.45 22.65
N PHE A 358 -7.57 5.06 22.51
CA PHE A 358 -8.38 5.57 23.62
C PHE A 358 -8.78 4.43 24.57
N ALA A 359 -9.24 3.30 24.04
CA ALA A 359 -9.58 2.14 24.85
C ALA A 359 -8.36 1.60 25.61
N SER A 360 -7.21 1.46 24.94
CA SER A 360 -5.96 1.00 25.56
C SER A 360 -5.51 1.93 26.69
N MET A 361 -5.56 3.25 26.50
CA MET A 361 -5.20 4.21 27.55
C MET A 361 -6.19 4.19 28.73
N VAL A 362 -7.48 3.98 28.47
CA VAL A 362 -8.49 3.88 29.52
C VAL A 362 -8.37 2.58 30.33
N GLU A 363 -7.86 1.51 29.74
CA GLU A 363 -7.57 0.25 30.45
C GLU A 363 -6.44 0.39 31.48
N GLU A 364 -5.50 1.30 31.24
CA GLU A 364 -4.41 1.63 32.18
C GLU A 364 -4.85 2.56 33.32
N ASN A 365 -5.98 3.26 33.15
CA ASN A 365 -6.51 4.15 34.17
C ASN A 365 -7.09 3.37 35.37
N PRO A 366 -7.17 4.00 36.57
CA PRO A 366 -7.82 3.39 37.72
C PRO A 366 -9.25 2.97 37.42
N VAL A 367 -9.64 1.82 37.96
CA VAL A 367 -10.99 1.26 37.79
C VAL A 367 -11.94 1.90 38.80
N TYR A 368 -13.15 2.24 38.34
CA TYR A 368 -14.22 2.68 39.22
C TYR A 368 -15.07 1.49 39.67
N SER A 369 -15.04 1.17 40.95
CA SER A 369 -15.92 0.17 41.56
C SER A 369 -17.33 0.73 41.77
N VAL A 370 -18.33 0.01 41.26
CA VAL A 370 -19.73 0.42 41.41
C VAL A 370 -20.20 0.20 42.86
N PRO A 371 -20.76 1.21 43.54
CA PRO A 371 -21.40 1.01 44.84
C PRO A 371 -22.55 0.01 44.75
N SER A 372 -22.72 -0.86 45.74
CA SER A 372 -23.75 -1.93 45.76
C SER A 372 -25.19 -1.43 45.60
N SER A 373 -25.44 -0.15 45.86
CA SER A 373 -26.74 0.51 45.72
C SER A 373 -27.02 1.07 44.32
N GLN A 374 -26.07 0.96 43.39
CA GLN A 374 -26.17 1.57 42.07
C GLN A 374 -26.16 0.50 40.97
N GLU A 375 -27.25 0.42 40.21
CA GLU A 375 -27.34 -0.45 39.04
C GLU A 375 -26.82 0.26 37.78
N LEU A 376 -26.12 -0.48 36.93
CA LEU A 376 -25.64 0.02 35.63
C LEU A 376 -26.74 -0.09 34.57
N GLU A 377 -27.22 1.06 34.12
CA GLU A 377 -28.19 1.20 33.03
C GLU A 377 -27.54 0.98 31.65
N ALA A 378 -28.37 0.93 30.61
CA ALA A 378 -27.90 0.93 29.23
C ALA A 378 -27.19 2.25 28.91
N CYS A 379 -26.18 2.18 28.05
CA CYS A 379 -25.45 3.35 27.58
C CYS A 379 -26.40 4.30 26.84
N ILE A 380 -26.45 5.57 27.25
CA ILE A 380 -27.34 6.57 26.64
C ILE A 380 -26.98 6.94 25.20
N GLY A 381 -25.77 6.61 24.76
CA GLY A 381 -25.30 6.86 23.40
C GLY A 381 -25.78 5.81 22.40
N CYS A 382 -25.48 4.53 22.65
CA CYS A 382 -25.82 3.44 21.72
C CYS A 382 -27.10 2.68 22.09
N MET A 383 -27.55 2.74 23.35
CA MET A 383 -28.65 1.94 23.90
C MET A 383 -28.51 0.41 23.71
N GLN A 384 -27.33 -0.09 23.35
CA GLN A 384 -27.08 -1.49 23.04
C GLN A 384 -26.31 -2.22 24.14
N THR A 385 -25.35 -1.53 24.76
CA THR A 385 -24.48 -2.10 25.81
C THR A 385 -24.70 -1.36 27.12
N ARG A 386 -24.32 -1.98 28.25
CA ARG A 386 -24.38 -1.33 29.56
C ARG A 386 -23.34 -0.20 29.66
N ALA A 387 -23.61 0.79 30.49
CA ALA A 387 -22.61 1.79 30.84
C ALA A 387 -21.38 1.10 31.45
N SER A 388 -20.19 1.45 30.94
CA SER A 388 -18.92 0.78 31.26
C SER A 388 -17.80 1.77 31.56
N VAL A 389 -18.08 3.07 31.57
CA VAL A 389 -17.11 4.12 31.93
C VAL A 389 -17.70 5.14 32.88
N LYS A 390 -16.85 5.67 33.76
CA LYS A 390 -17.15 6.81 34.64
C LYS A 390 -16.05 7.85 34.51
N LEU A 391 -16.44 9.12 34.50
CA LEU A 391 -15.50 10.23 34.58
C LEU A 391 -15.17 10.51 36.05
N VAL A 392 -13.91 10.34 36.43
CA VAL A 392 -13.37 10.61 37.77
C VAL A 392 -12.12 11.46 37.57
N LYS A 393 -12.01 12.61 38.26
CA LYS A 393 -10.81 13.46 38.12
C LYS A 393 -9.61 12.74 38.73
N THR A 394 -8.71 12.25 37.89
CA THR A 394 -7.48 11.53 38.25
C THR A 394 -6.23 12.27 37.79
N CYS A 395 -6.35 13.17 36.81
CA CYS A 395 -5.23 13.96 36.34
C CYS A 395 -4.73 14.97 37.41
N GLN A 396 -3.40 15.15 37.50
CA GLN A 396 -2.74 16.13 38.37
C GLN A 396 -2.29 17.33 37.54
N GLU A 397 -3.20 18.25 37.21
CA GLU A 397 -2.86 19.49 36.49
C GLU A 397 -3.44 20.71 37.20
N VAL A 398 -2.59 21.76 37.34
CA VAL A 398 -2.78 22.93 38.24
C VAL A 398 -3.10 24.22 37.46
N ALA A 399 -3.27 24.17 36.13
CA ALA A 399 -3.39 25.38 35.28
C ALA A 399 -4.80 25.60 34.71
N GLU A 400 -5.16 26.89 34.55
CA GLU A 400 -6.46 27.59 34.40
C GLU A 400 -7.48 27.08 33.34
N SER A 401 -7.24 25.96 32.67
CA SER A 401 -8.24 25.21 31.86
C SER A 401 -8.43 23.79 32.39
N GLU A 402 -8.56 23.70 33.71
CA GLU A 402 -8.53 22.46 34.49
C GLU A 402 -9.64 21.48 34.12
N CYS A 403 -9.31 20.18 34.20
CA CYS A 403 -10.33 19.15 34.32
C CYS A 403 -11.15 19.38 35.59
N GLN A 404 -12.46 19.29 35.45
CA GLN A 404 -13.43 19.54 36.51
C GLN A 404 -13.96 18.22 37.05
N ARG A 405 -14.36 18.21 38.33
CA ARG A 405 -15.00 17.01 38.91
C ARG A 405 -16.37 16.79 38.27
N CYS A 406 -16.54 15.63 37.65
CA CYS A 406 -17.83 15.18 37.11
C CYS A 406 -18.62 14.43 38.19
N TYR A 407 -19.87 14.84 38.43
CA TYR A 407 -20.78 14.19 39.38
C TYR A 407 -21.82 13.29 38.69
N CYS A 408 -21.68 13.06 37.38
CA CYS A 408 -22.59 12.18 36.66
C CYS A 408 -22.41 10.72 37.09
N ARG A 409 -23.51 9.98 37.03
CA ARG A 409 -23.48 8.52 37.13
C ARG A 409 -22.82 7.91 35.88
N PRO A 410 -22.28 6.68 35.94
CA PRO A 410 -21.88 5.95 34.75
C PRO A 410 -23.09 5.74 33.84
N MET A 411 -23.11 6.42 32.69
CA MET A 411 -24.22 6.38 31.73
C MET A 411 -23.73 6.07 30.31
N TRP A 412 -22.42 5.90 30.12
CA TRP A 412 -21.80 5.74 28.80
C TRP A 412 -20.98 4.45 28.76
N CYS A 413 -20.93 3.80 27.59
CA CYS A 413 -19.95 2.75 27.32
C CYS A 413 -18.67 3.36 26.75
N LEU A 414 -17.57 2.59 26.82
CA LEU A 414 -16.24 3.02 26.40
C LEU A 414 -16.23 3.56 24.97
N THR A 415 -16.83 2.83 24.03
CA THR A 415 -16.88 3.20 22.62
C THR A 415 -17.64 4.50 22.39
N CYS A 416 -18.78 4.72 23.04
CA CYS A 416 -19.55 5.95 22.87
C CYS A 416 -18.83 7.16 23.48
N MET A 417 -18.15 6.97 24.61
CA MET A 417 -17.34 8.03 25.22
C MET A 417 -16.14 8.40 24.33
N GLY A 418 -15.44 7.41 23.77
CA GLY A 418 -14.36 7.66 22.82
C GLY A 418 -14.85 8.38 21.55
N LYS A 419 -16.01 7.99 21.00
CA LYS A 419 -16.60 8.66 19.83
C LYS A 419 -16.95 10.11 20.14
N TRP A 420 -17.53 10.36 21.31
CA TRP A 420 -17.80 11.71 21.79
C TRP A 420 -16.50 12.52 21.89
N PHE A 421 -15.47 11.96 22.51
CA PHE A 421 -14.17 12.59 22.68
C PHE A 421 -13.56 12.98 21.33
N ALA A 422 -13.52 12.07 20.36
CA ALA A 422 -13.03 12.32 19.01
C ALA A 422 -13.83 13.40 18.27
N SER A 423 -15.17 13.41 18.43
CA SER A 423 -16.04 14.39 17.76
C SER A 423 -15.83 15.84 18.20
N ARG A 424 -15.20 16.05 19.37
CA ARG A 424 -14.93 17.38 19.93
C ARG A 424 -13.53 17.89 19.60
N GLN A 425 -12.75 17.13 18.84
CA GLN A 425 -11.40 17.48 18.46
C GLN A 425 -11.33 18.31 17.18
N ASP A 426 -10.22 19.04 17.04
CA ASP A 426 -9.85 19.65 15.78
C ASP A 426 -9.41 18.55 14.79
N GLN A 427 -10.22 18.36 13.75
CA GLN A 427 -9.97 17.36 12.71
C GLN A 427 -8.72 17.67 11.87
N GLN A 428 -8.22 18.92 11.90
CA GLN A 428 -7.00 19.34 11.22
C GLN A 428 -5.72 19.05 12.03
N ARG A 429 -5.84 18.73 13.32
CA ARG A 429 -4.70 18.49 14.25
C ARG A 429 -4.84 17.19 15.05
N PRO A 430 -4.84 16.01 14.37
CA PRO A 430 -4.97 14.70 15.02
C PRO A 430 -3.87 14.39 16.03
N ASP A 431 -2.69 15.00 15.87
CA ASP A 431 -1.55 14.91 16.80
C ASP A 431 -1.88 15.38 18.22
N THR A 432 -2.87 16.27 18.37
CA THR A 432 -3.24 16.85 19.65
C THR A 432 -4.40 16.13 20.35
N TRP A 433 -5.05 15.16 19.70
CA TRP A 433 -6.31 14.58 20.19
C TRP A 433 -6.16 13.98 21.58
N LEU A 434 -5.16 13.13 21.81
CA LEU A 434 -4.99 12.45 23.11
C LEU A 434 -4.62 13.41 24.25
N ALA A 435 -3.95 14.52 23.93
CA ALA A 435 -3.55 15.54 24.91
C ALA A 435 -4.65 16.59 25.19
N SER A 436 -5.76 16.54 24.46
CA SER A 436 -6.85 17.52 24.55
C SER A 436 -7.79 17.30 25.75
N ARG A 437 -8.68 18.27 25.97
CA ARG A 437 -9.73 18.21 27.01
C ARG A 437 -11.09 18.52 26.41
N VAL A 438 -12.07 17.67 26.68
CA VAL A 438 -13.43 17.78 26.13
C VAL A 438 -14.47 17.92 27.25
N PRO A 439 -15.62 18.54 26.99
CA PRO A 439 -16.71 18.60 27.97
C PRO A 439 -17.44 17.27 28.08
N CYS A 440 -17.83 16.90 29.30
CA CYS A 440 -18.74 15.78 29.55
C CYS A 440 -20.03 15.97 28.73
N PRO A 441 -20.51 14.95 28.01
CA PRO A 441 -21.71 15.07 27.18
C PRO A 441 -22.98 15.39 27.99
N THR A 442 -22.96 15.11 29.30
CA THR A 442 -24.13 15.32 30.18
C THR A 442 -24.02 16.61 30.99
N CYS A 443 -22.97 16.77 31.82
CA CYS A 443 -22.85 17.94 32.72
C CYS A 443 -21.87 19.01 32.21
N ARG A 444 -21.24 18.80 31.05
CA ARG A 444 -20.23 19.70 30.45
C ARG A 444 -18.95 19.93 31.26
N ALA A 445 -18.79 19.26 32.41
CA ALA A 445 -17.53 19.25 33.16
C ALA A 445 -16.38 18.81 32.23
N ARG A 446 -15.33 19.63 32.12
CA ARG A 446 -14.19 19.32 31.25
C ARG A 446 -13.39 18.15 31.83
N PHE A 447 -12.96 17.24 30.98
CA PHE A 447 -12.16 16.08 31.36
C PHE A 447 -11.12 15.75 30.29
N CYS A 448 -10.04 15.08 30.68
CA CYS A 448 -9.04 14.52 29.77
C CYS A 448 -9.12 12.99 29.76
N ILE A 449 -8.33 12.33 28.92
CA ILE A 449 -8.35 10.87 28.79
C ILE A 449 -8.03 10.14 30.10
N LEU A 450 -7.19 10.72 30.96
CA LEU A 450 -6.79 10.16 32.26
C LEU A 450 -7.92 10.18 33.30
N ASP A 451 -8.96 10.97 33.06
CA ASP A 451 -10.14 11.04 33.92
C ASP A 451 -11.21 9.99 33.56
N VAL A 452 -10.99 9.21 32.49
CA VAL A 452 -11.93 8.20 32.03
C VAL A 452 -11.56 6.87 32.68
N CYS A 453 -12.39 6.42 33.62
CA CYS A 453 -12.19 5.17 34.34
C CYS A 453 -13.12 4.08 33.80
N ALA A 454 -12.58 2.88 33.55
CA ALA A 454 -13.40 1.70 33.29
C ALA A 454 -14.22 1.34 34.54
N VAL A 455 -15.46 0.90 34.34
CA VAL A 455 -16.34 0.44 35.40
C VAL A 455 -16.26 -1.08 35.50
N ARG A 456 -16.02 -1.60 36.70
CA ARG A 456 -16.04 -3.04 36.99
C ARG A 456 -16.87 -3.38 38.22
#